data_AF-A0A9P1IVQ8-F1
#
_entry.id   AF-A0A9P1IVQ8-F1
#
_cell.length_a   1.000
_cell.length_b   1.000
_cell.length_c   1.000
_cell.angle_alpha   90.00
_cell.angle_beta   90.00
_cell.angle_gamma   90.00
#
_symmetry.space_group_name_H-M   'P 1'
#
loop_
_entity.id
_entity.type
_entity.pdbx_description
1 polymer ?
#
loop_
_entity_poly.entity_id
_entity_poly.type
_entity_poly.pdbx_seq_one_letter_code
_entity_poly.pdbx_strand_id
1 'polypeptide(L)' 'MKSMEKNTNGQRFYRPGHGVFGHLPDPPKKVFESQGGLTPETAQRVHLINAFRRYGYLEAQLDPLGLKQVEK' A
#
# COMPACT_ATOMS: atom_id res chain seq x y z
N MET A 1 -29.68 24.23 -32.84
CA MET A 1 -28.20 24.10 -32.87
C MET A 1 -27.83 22.81 -32.15
N LYS A 2 -27.32 21.81 -32.87
CA LYS A 2 -26.79 20.56 -32.28
C LYS A 2 -25.43 20.86 -31.65
N SER A 3 -25.30 20.66 -30.35
CA SER A 3 -24.00 20.69 -29.67
C SER A 3 -23.37 19.30 -29.76
N MET A 4 -22.19 19.27 -30.36
CA MET A 4 -21.45 18.10 -30.80
C MET A 4 -20.77 17.40 -29.62
N GLU A 5 -20.93 16.08 -29.55
CA GLU A 5 -20.42 15.20 -28.51
C GLU A 5 -18.89 15.26 -28.38
N LYS A 6 -18.39 15.37 -27.14
CA LYS A 6 -17.00 15.05 -26.82
C LYS A 6 -16.92 13.56 -26.49
N ASN A 7 -16.63 12.75 -27.50
CA ASN A 7 -16.30 11.34 -27.33
C ASN A 7 -14.90 11.22 -26.70
N THR A 8 -14.84 11.04 -25.38
CA THR A 8 -13.62 10.61 -24.68
C THR A 8 -13.64 9.10 -24.58
N ASN A 9 -12.96 8.44 -25.53
CA ASN A 9 -12.66 7.01 -25.50
C ASN A 9 -11.69 6.67 -24.34
N GLY A 10 -12.14 6.84 -23.10
CA GLY A 10 -11.56 6.15 -21.95
C GLY A 10 -12.16 4.75 -21.89
N GLN A 11 -11.33 3.71 -21.80
CA GLN A 11 -11.78 2.34 -21.57
C GLN A 11 -12.85 2.31 -20.49
N ARG A 12 -14.12 2.17 -20.90
CA ARG A 12 -15.22 1.87 -19.99
C ARG A 12 -15.07 0.40 -19.63
N PHE A 13 -14.30 0.12 -18.58
CA PHE A 13 -14.39 -1.19 -17.92
C PHE A 13 -15.86 -1.40 -17.57
N TYR A 14 -16.51 -2.36 -18.21
CA TYR A 14 -17.87 -2.76 -17.84
C TYR A 14 -17.84 -3.13 -16.37
N ARG A 15 -18.55 -2.36 -15.54
CA ARG A 15 -18.73 -2.65 -14.12
C ARG A 15 -20.12 -3.27 -13.98
N PRO A 16 -20.23 -4.59 -13.74
CA PRO A 16 -21.51 -5.24 -13.54
C PRO A 16 -22.27 -4.54 -12.41
N GLY A 17 -23.58 -4.36 -12.57
CA GLY A 17 -24.43 -3.77 -11.53
C GLY A 17 -24.53 -4.69 -10.31
N HIS A 18 -24.97 -4.14 -9.19
CA HIS A 18 -25.17 -4.89 -7.95
C HIS A 18 -26.07 -6.13 -8.19
N GLY A 19 -25.63 -7.31 -7.75
CA GLY A 19 -26.33 -8.58 -7.94
C GLY A 19 -26.00 -9.34 -9.23
N VAL A 20 -25.10 -8.82 -10.08
CA VAL A 20 -24.59 -9.54 -11.27
C VAL A 20 -23.24 -10.18 -10.97
N PHE A 21 -23.01 -11.40 -11.49
CA PHE A 21 -21.71 -12.07 -11.39
C PHE A 21 -20.59 -11.17 -11.93
N GLY A 22 -19.53 -10.99 -11.14
CA GLY A 22 -18.43 -10.05 -11.43
C GLY A 22 -18.63 -8.62 -10.91
N HIS A 23 -19.72 -8.31 -10.20
CA HIS A 23 -19.85 -7.05 -9.48
C HIS A 23 -18.82 -6.98 -8.35
N LEU A 24 -17.93 -5.99 -8.42
CA LEU A 24 -17.07 -5.60 -7.30
C LEU A 24 -17.79 -4.48 -6.53
N PRO A 25 -17.86 -4.54 -5.18
CA PRO A 25 -18.42 -3.42 -4.41
C PRO A 25 -17.65 -2.15 -4.75
N ASP A 26 -18.36 -1.02 -4.78
CA ASP A 26 -17.72 0.25 -4.98
C ASP A 26 -16.64 0.45 -3.91
N PRO A 27 -15.44 0.94 -4.29
CA PRO A 27 -14.43 1.25 -3.32
C PRO A 27 -15.03 2.20 -2.30
N PRO A 28 -14.78 1.99 -0.99
CA PRO A 28 -15.31 2.88 0.03
C PRO A 28 -14.95 4.32 -0.35
N LYS A 29 -15.93 5.22 -0.30
CA LYS A 29 -15.68 6.65 -0.51
C LYS A 29 -14.53 7.00 0.44
N LYS A 30 -13.38 7.42 -0.11
CA LYS A 30 -12.18 7.74 0.69
C LYS A 30 -12.52 8.91 1.60
N VAL A 31 -13.06 8.62 2.78
CA VAL A 31 -13.04 9.54 3.91
C VAL A 31 -11.65 9.37 4.50
N PHE A 32 -10.65 9.92 3.80
CA PHE A 32 -9.33 10.05 4.39
C PHE A 32 -9.47 11.16 5.43
N GLU A 33 -9.93 10.80 6.61
CA GLU A 33 -9.86 11.69 7.75
C GLU A 33 -8.38 11.99 7.93
N SER A 34 -8.01 13.25 7.75
CA SER A 34 -6.67 13.75 8.07
C SER A 34 -6.50 13.64 9.58
N GLN A 35 -6.23 12.44 10.07
CA GLN A 35 -5.73 12.24 11.42
C GLN A 35 -4.37 12.92 11.45
N GLY A 36 -4.31 14.09 12.09
CA GLY A 36 -3.14 14.90 12.44
C GLY A 36 -1.87 14.72 11.60
N GLY A 37 -1.37 15.81 11.02
CA GLY A 37 -0.15 15.82 10.20
C GLY A 37 0.98 15.00 10.81
N LEU A 38 1.51 14.05 10.03
CA LEU A 38 2.64 13.20 10.39
C LEU A 38 3.82 14.11 10.79
N THR A 39 4.15 14.17 12.07
CA THR A 39 5.33 14.91 12.53
C THR A 39 6.59 14.24 11.98
N PRO A 40 7.70 14.98 11.74
CA PRO A 40 8.95 14.37 11.30
C PRO A 40 9.40 13.21 12.20
N GLU A 41 9.16 13.34 13.51
CA GLU A 41 9.48 12.31 14.49
C GLU A 41 8.62 11.04 14.31
N THR A 42 7.30 11.17 14.11
CA THR A 42 6.44 10.02 13.85
C THR A 42 6.78 9.34 12.53
N ALA A 43 7.16 10.11 11.50
CA ALA A 43 7.66 9.57 10.24
C ALA A 43 8.94 8.75 10.42
N GLN A 44 9.90 9.26 11.20
CA GLN A 44 11.14 8.56 11.53
C GLN A 44 10.88 7.27 12.29
N ARG A 45 9.98 7.28 13.28
CA ARG A 45 9.62 6.07 14.05
C ARG A 45 9.00 4.99 13.16
N VAL A 46 8.07 5.36 12.29
CA VAL A 46 7.45 4.41 11.34
C VAL A 46 8.49 3.88 10.35
N HIS A 47 9.40 4.74 9.87
CA HIS A 47 10.48 4.33 8.99
C HIS A 47 11.41 3.31 9.67
N LEU A 48 11.81 3.57 10.91
CA LEU A 48 12.62 2.67 11.72
C LEU A 48 11.93 1.31 11.91
N ILE A 49 10.65 1.31 12.30
CA ILE A 49 9.87 0.08 12.45
C ILE A 49 9.85 -0.73 11.15
N ASN A 50 9.62 -0.06 10.02
CA ASN A 50 9.58 -0.73 8.72
C ASN A 50 10.96 -1.28 8.33
N ALA A 51 12.05 -0.57 8.63
CA ALA A 51 13.41 -1.06 8.40
C ALA A 51 13.69 -2.34 9.21
N PHE A 52 13.35 -2.38 10.50
CA PHE A 52 13.50 -3.59 11.31
C PHE A 52 12.62 -4.75 10.86
N ARG A 53 11.37 -4.47 10.42
CA ARG A 53 10.50 -5.51 9.85
C ARG A 53 11.09 -6.13 8.59
N ARG A 54 11.76 -5.33 7.75
CA ARG A 54 12.32 -5.76 6.46
C ARG A 54 13.69 -6.40 6.59
N TYR A 55 14.53 -5.89 7.49
CA TYR A 55 15.97 -6.22 7.51
C TYR A 55 16.48 -6.67 8.89
N GLY A 56 15.65 -6.62 9.94
CA GLY A 56 16.07 -6.98 11.29
C GLY A 56 16.57 -8.42 11.44
N TYR A 57 16.16 -9.33 10.56
CA TYR A 57 16.62 -10.71 10.55
C TYR A 57 18.11 -10.87 10.16
N LEU A 58 18.71 -9.86 9.50
CA LEU A 58 20.11 -9.91 9.10
C LEU A 58 21.05 -9.86 10.31
N GLU A 59 20.66 -9.09 11.33
CA GLU A 59 21.38 -8.93 12.60
C GLU A 59 20.86 -9.86 13.70
N ALA A 60 19.85 -10.68 13.41
CA ALA A 60 19.28 -11.58 14.39
C ALA A 60 20.26 -12.73 14.69
N GLN A 61 20.43 -13.03 15.98
CA GLN A 61 21.19 -14.20 16.43
C GLN A 61 20.37 -15.46 16.21
N LEU A 62 20.33 -15.91 14.95
CA LEU A 62 19.57 -17.09 14.53
C LEU A 62 20.37 -18.38 14.65
N ASP A 63 21.71 -18.30 14.71
CA ASP A 63 22.59 -19.46 14.77
C ASP A 63 22.79 -19.91 16.23
N PRO A 64 22.22 -21.06 16.64
CA PRO A 64 22.37 -21.57 18.00
C PRO A 64 23.79 -22.09 18.28
N LEU A 65 24.56 -22.40 17.24
CA LEU A 65 25.93 -22.90 17.35
C LEU A 65 26.96 -21.77 17.37
N GLY A 66 26.54 -20.53 17.07
CA GLY A 66 27.41 -19.35 17.08
C GLY A 66 28.61 -19.46 16.14
N LEU A 67 28.49 -20.25 15.06
CA LEU A 67 29.59 -20.55 14.13
C LEU A 67 29.86 -19.39 13.17
N LYS A 68 28.92 -18.44 13.05
CA LYS A 68 29.15 -17.15 12.39
C LYS A 68 30.02 -16.22 13.22
N GLN A 69 31.31 -16.56 13.30
CA GLN A 69 32.43 -15.64 13.52
C GLN A 69 33.67 -16.21 12.81
N VAL A 70 33.59 -16.36 11.47
CA VAL A 70 34.78 -16.66 10.65
C VAL A 70 34.87 -15.60 9.57
N GLU A 71 35.36 -14.42 9.94
CA GLU A 71 36.05 -13.56 9.00
C GLU A 71 37.47 -14.12 8.78
N LYS A 72 37.89 -14.18 7.51
CA LYS A 72 39.29 -14.35 7.09
C LYS A 72 39.97 -13.00 7.06
#